data_AF-A0A921MUQ6-F1
#
_entry.id   AF-A0A921MUQ6-F1
#
_cell.length_a   1.000
_cell.length_b   1.000
_cell.length_c   1.000
_cell.angle_alpha   90.00
_cell.angle_beta   90.00
_cell.angle_gamma   90.00
#
_symmetry.space_group_name_H-M   'P 1'
#
loop_
_entity.id
_entity.type
_entity.pdbx_description
1 polymer ?
#
loop_
_entity_poly.entity_id
_entity_poly.type
_entity_poly.pdbx_seq_one_letter_code
_entity_poly.pdbx_strand_id
1 'polypeptide(L)'
;MQTRSISPENFDGSVGGGGRATEGTGAEAARDLGQGWKVSPSVDVKAGETFTLADIESAGVITHIWITTHTDHWRQLVLRAYWDGAEEPAVEVPYGDFFASGWGRFAQVDSQMIA
;
A
#
# COMPACT_ATOMS: atom_id res chain seq x y z
N MET A 1 14.24 18.79 3.76
CA MET A 1 13.65 17.60 3.13
C MET A 1 12.45 17.21 3.96
N GLN A 2 11.24 17.21 3.40
CA GLN A 2 10.05 16.71 4.09
C GLN A 2 9.83 15.26 3.69
N THR A 3 9.58 14.40 4.67
CA THR A 3 9.23 13.00 4.47
C THR A 3 7.79 12.79 4.89
N ARG A 4 7.08 11.92 4.18
CA ARG A 4 5.71 11.50 4.50
C ARG A 4 5.62 9.99 4.38
N SER A 5 4.66 9.40 5.09
CA SER A 5 4.35 7.98 5.03
C SER A 5 2.84 7.83 4.86
N ILE A 6 2.44 7.32 3.71
CA ILE A 6 1.04 7.02 3.38
C ILE A 6 0.78 5.57 3.75
N SER A 7 -0.35 5.31 4.40
CA SER A 7 -0.75 3.97 4.83
C SER A 7 -2.28 3.89 4.94
N PRO A 8 -2.84 2.67 5.14
CA PRO A 8 -4.27 2.49 5.41
C PRO A 8 -4.85 3.23 6.63
N GLU A 9 -4.01 3.84 7.46
CA GLU A 9 -4.44 4.71 8.58
C GLU A 9 -4.07 6.17 8.40
N ASN A 10 -3.40 6.53 7.30
CA ASN A 10 -2.89 7.86 7.03
C ASN A 10 -2.83 8.08 5.51
N PHE A 11 -4.00 8.20 4.87
CA PHE A 11 -4.10 8.25 3.41
C PHE A 11 -3.49 9.51 2.79
N ASP A 12 -3.41 10.61 3.53
CA ASP A 12 -2.81 11.88 3.09
C ASP A 12 -1.31 12.01 3.46
N GLY A 13 -0.79 11.06 4.26
CA GLY A 13 0.58 11.10 4.73
C GLY A 13 0.89 12.25 5.67
N SER A 14 -0.12 12.88 6.28
CA SER A 14 0.03 14.00 7.21
C SER A 14 0.87 13.63 8.43
N VAL A 15 1.57 14.63 8.99
CA VAL A 15 2.46 14.43 10.14
C VAL A 15 1.66 13.95 11.34
N GLY A 16 2.04 12.78 11.86
CA GLY A 16 1.39 12.14 13.00
C GLY A 16 -0.03 11.64 12.70
N GLY A 17 -0.42 11.47 11.43
CA GLY A 17 -1.75 11.02 11.03
C GLY A 17 -2.05 9.54 11.34
N GLY A 18 -1.01 8.69 11.44
CA GLY A 18 -1.17 7.26 11.75
C GLY A 18 -1.70 7.00 13.17
N GLY A 19 -2.34 5.83 13.37
CA GLY A 19 -2.91 5.42 14.66
C GLY A 19 -4.09 6.26 15.14
N ARG A 20 -4.65 7.14 14.29
CA ARG A 20 -5.81 7.98 14.64
C ARG A 20 -7.16 7.32 14.37
N ALA A 21 -7.18 6.22 13.61
CA ALA A 21 -8.39 5.51 13.25
C ALA A 21 -9.10 4.95 14.47
N THR A 22 -10.43 5.01 14.46
CA THR A 22 -11.31 4.41 15.49
C THR A 22 -12.15 3.27 14.92
N GLU A 23 -12.16 3.11 13.61
CA GLU A 23 -12.84 2.05 12.85
C GLU A 23 -11.89 1.54 11.76
N GLY A 24 -12.19 0.37 11.19
CA GLY A 24 -11.43 -0.23 10.12
C GLY A 24 -11.24 -1.73 10.28
N THR A 25 -10.40 -2.32 9.45
CA THR A 25 -10.22 -3.78 9.34
C THR A 25 -9.65 -4.44 10.60
N GLY A 26 -9.05 -3.66 11.51
CA GLY A 26 -8.52 -4.13 12.79
C GLY A 26 -9.37 -3.76 14.00
N ALA A 27 -10.53 -3.11 13.83
CA ALA A 27 -11.29 -2.53 14.93
C ALA A 27 -11.73 -3.56 15.98
N GLU A 28 -12.15 -4.75 15.56
CA GLU A 28 -12.54 -5.82 16.49
C GLU A 28 -11.36 -6.30 17.34
N ALA A 29 -10.18 -6.47 16.73
CA ALA A 29 -8.97 -6.89 17.41
C ALA A 29 -8.42 -5.80 18.35
N ALA A 30 -8.62 -4.53 17.98
CA ALA A 30 -8.17 -3.36 18.73
C ALA A 30 -9.25 -2.76 19.67
N ARG A 31 -10.39 -3.45 19.86
CA ARG A 31 -11.57 -2.96 20.61
C ARG A 31 -11.26 -2.42 22.02
N ASP A 32 -10.23 -2.95 22.68
CA ASP A 32 -9.82 -2.59 24.03
C ASP A 32 -8.57 -1.68 24.09
N LEU A 33 -8.01 -1.32 22.92
CA LEU A 33 -6.76 -0.56 22.80
C LEU A 33 -7.00 0.94 22.57
N GLY A 34 -7.99 1.27 21.73
CA GLY A 34 -8.38 2.65 21.42
C GLY A 34 -7.41 3.41 20.51
N GLN A 35 -7.62 4.74 20.41
CA GLN A 35 -6.83 5.64 19.56
C GLN A 35 -5.36 5.70 20.02
N GLY A 36 -4.44 5.71 19.05
CA GLY A 36 -3.00 5.57 19.25
C GLY A 36 -2.46 4.20 18.84
N TRP A 37 -3.33 3.21 18.66
CA TRP A 37 -3.02 1.88 18.13
C TRP A 37 -3.44 1.73 16.67
N LYS A 38 -2.98 0.64 16.03
CA LYS A 38 -3.24 0.33 14.63
C LYS A 38 -4.61 -0.34 14.44
N VAL A 39 -5.67 0.46 14.38
CA VAL A 39 -7.09 0.08 14.28
C VAL A 39 -7.53 -0.24 12.84
N SER A 40 -6.91 0.39 11.83
CA SER A 40 -7.23 0.17 10.40
C SER A 40 -5.97 -0.19 9.60
N PRO A 41 -5.35 -1.35 9.84
CA PRO A 41 -4.06 -1.70 9.26
C PRO A 41 -4.08 -1.97 7.75
N SER A 42 -5.24 -2.17 7.15
CA SER A 42 -5.41 -2.59 5.76
C SER A 42 -6.67 -1.97 5.15
N VAL A 43 -6.83 -2.16 3.84
CA VAL A 43 -8.04 -1.82 3.09
C VAL A 43 -8.59 -3.08 2.43
N ASP A 44 -9.92 -3.12 2.26
CA ASP A 44 -10.58 -4.15 1.46
C ASP A 44 -10.76 -3.62 0.04
N VAL A 45 -10.32 -4.39 -0.96
CA VAL A 45 -10.50 -4.09 -2.38
C VAL A 45 -11.43 -5.13 -2.96
N LYS A 46 -12.64 -4.74 -3.37
CA LYS A 46 -13.63 -5.69 -3.89
C LYS A 46 -13.28 -6.13 -5.32
N ALA A 47 -13.91 -7.20 -5.78
CA ALA A 47 -13.74 -7.67 -7.15
C ALA A 47 -14.09 -6.56 -8.16
N GLY A 48 -13.14 -6.26 -9.05
CA GLY A 48 -13.28 -5.20 -10.07
C GLY A 48 -13.09 -3.77 -9.55
N GLU A 49 -12.88 -3.60 -8.24
CA GLU A 49 -12.62 -2.29 -7.65
C GLU A 49 -11.17 -1.86 -7.88
N THR A 50 -10.97 -0.56 -8.05
CA THR A 50 -9.64 0.06 -8.03
C THR A 50 -9.54 0.92 -6.78
N PHE A 51 -8.47 0.71 -6.02
CA PHE A 51 -8.18 1.47 -4.81
C PHE A 51 -6.91 2.31 -5.01
N THR A 52 -7.00 3.62 -4.77
CA THR A 52 -5.86 4.53 -4.84
C THR A 52 -5.01 4.39 -3.57
N LEU A 53 -3.84 3.77 -3.68
CA LEU A 53 -2.92 3.58 -2.56
C LEU A 53 -2.31 4.90 -2.07
N ALA A 54 -2.00 5.81 -2.99
CA ALA A 54 -1.44 7.12 -2.72
C ALA A 54 -1.79 8.07 -3.87
N ASP A 55 -2.12 9.32 -3.52
CA ASP A 55 -2.27 10.42 -4.46
C ASP A 55 -1.39 11.58 -3.97
N ILE A 56 -0.45 12.02 -4.80
CA ILE A 56 0.65 12.90 -4.39
C ILE A 56 0.84 14.00 -5.44
N GLU A 57 0.37 15.21 -5.13
CA GLU A 57 0.43 16.36 -6.05
C GLU A 57 1.80 17.05 -6.12
N SER A 58 2.71 16.76 -5.19
CA SER A 58 3.99 17.48 -5.07
C SER A 58 5.16 16.63 -5.55
N ALA A 59 6.17 17.29 -6.11
CA ALA A 59 7.41 16.66 -6.52
C ALA A 59 8.08 15.92 -5.34
N GLY A 60 8.61 14.74 -5.62
CA GLY A 60 9.25 13.90 -4.61
C GLY A 60 9.78 12.59 -5.19
N VAL A 61 10.28 11.73 -4.32
CA VAL A 61 10.77 10.40 -4.66
C VAL A 61 10.16 9.40 -3.70
N ILE A 62 9.56 8.34 -4.24
CA ILE A 62 9.17 7.19 -3.43
C ILE A 62 10.42 6.38 -3.16
N THR A 63 10.82 6.30 -1.89
CA THR A 63 12.05 5.61 -1.46
C THR A 63 11.79 4.24 -0.84
N HIS A 64 10.54 3.95 -0.47
CA HIS A 64 10.17 2.71 0.20
C HIS A 64 8.70 2.37 -0.03
N ILE A 65 8.42 1.13 -0.43
CA ILE A 65 7.08 0.56 -0.53
C ILE A 65 7.09 -0.76 0.26
N TRP A 66 6.18 -0.90 1.21
CA TRP A 66 5.94 -2.15 1.92
C TRP A 66 4.44 -2.40 1.96
N ILE A 67 4.01 -3.52 1.39
CA ILE A 67 2.61 -3.94 1.28
C ILE A 67 2.58 -5.45 1.39
N THR A 68 1.53 -6.02 1.98
CA THR A 68 1.29 -7.47 2.01
C THR A 68 -0.17 -7.78 1.66
N THR A 69 -0.41 -8.95 1.08
CA THR A 69 -1.74 -9.48 0.75
C THR A 69 -1.73 -11.00 0.89
N HIS A 70 -2.91 -11.64 0.92
CA HIS A 70 -2.98 -13.10 0.82
C HIS A 70 -2.38 -13.58 -0.51
N THR A 71 -1.69 -14.74 -0.49
CA THR A 71 -0.97 -15.26 -1.68
C THR A 71 -1.87 -15.47 -2.91
N ASP A 72 -3.16 -15.76 -2.70
CA ASP A 72 -4.15 -15.88 -3.77
C ASP A 72 -4.28 -14.59 -4.60
N HIS A 73 -3.97 -13.43 -4.03
CA HIS A 73 -4.13 -12.14 -4.67
C HIS A 73 -2.92 -11.70 -5.51
N TRP A 74 -1.79 -12.41 -5.43
CA TRP A 74 -0.53 -11.99 -6.05
C TRP A 74 -0.62 -11.80 -7.56
N ARG A 75 -1.46 -12.58 -8.25
CA ARG A 75 -1.71 -12.41 -9.69
C ARG A 75 -3.14 -11.99 -10.02
N GLN A 76 -3.94 -11.66 -9.00
CA GLN A 76 -5.31 -11.14 -9.16
C GLN A 76 -5.36 -9.62 -9.01
N LEU A 77 -4.48 -9.05 -8.19
CA LEU A 77 -4.30 -7.61 -8.07
C LEU A 77 -3.28 -7.11 -9.10
N VAL A 78 -3.56 -5.96 -9.69
CA VAL A 78 -2.66 -5.24 -10.59
C VAL A 78 -2.20 -3.96 -9.89
N LEU A 79 -0.89 -3.78 -9.77
CA LEU A 79 -0.30 -2.54 -9.25
C LEU A 79 -0.11 -1.58 -10.43
N ARG A 80 -0.63 -0.36 -10.28
CA ARG A 80 -0.46 0.73 -11.23
C ARG A 80 0.21 1.93 -10.61
N ALA A 81 1.15 2.55 -11.33
CA ALA A 81 1.74 3.83 -10.96
C ALA A 81 1.72 4.78 -12.15
N TYR A 82 1.28 6.01 -11.89
CA TYR A 82 1.15 7.10 -12.84
C TYR A 82 2.02 8.25 -12.36
N TRP A 83 2.66 8.96 -13.30
CA TRP A 83 3.54 10.09 -12.99
C TRP A 83 3.08 11.32 -13.76
N ASP A 84 3.24 12.49 -13.14
CA ASP A 84 3.09 13.81 -13.77
C ASP A 84 1.78 14.01 -14.57
N GLY A 85 0.68 13.41 -14.09
CA GLY A 85 -0.65 13.52 -14.69
C GLY A 85 -0.83 12.72 -15.99
N ALA A 86 0.06 11.78 -16.31
CA ALA A 86 -0.08 10.91 -17.47
C ALA A 86 -1.34 10.02 -17.38
N GLU A 87 -2.06 9.86 -18.49
CA GLU A 87 -3.23 8.98 -18.58
C GLU A 87 -2.84 7.50 -18.59
N GLU A 88 -1.67 7.16 -19.15
CA GLU A 88 -1.15 5.81 -19.22
C GLU A 88 -0.22 5.51 -18.02
N PRO A 89 -0.33 4.31 -17.40
CA PRO A 89 0.53 3.95 -16.28
C PRO A 89 1.96 3.67 -16.75
N ALA A 90 2.94 4.18 -16.02
CA ALA A 90 4.36 3.85 -16.25
C ALA A 90 4.75 2.50 -15.64
N VAL A 91 4.00 2.05 -14.63
CA VAL A 91 4.08 0.70 -14.06
C VAL A 91 2.68 0.11 -14.13
N GLU A 92 2.51 -1.03 -14.80
CA GLU A 92 1.29 -1.83 -14.77
C GLU A 92 1.66 -3.30 -14.80
N VAL A 93 1.67 -3.93 -13.62
CA VAL A 93 2.10 -5.33 -13.46
C VAL A 93 1.23 -6.02 -12.40
N PRO A 94 1.10 -7.36 -12.43
CA PRO A 94 0.54 -8.07 -11.30
C PRO A 94 1.30 -7.73 -10.01
N TYR A 95 0.59 -7.56 -8.91
CA TYR A 95 1.15 -7.12 -7.63
C TYR A 95 2.32 -8.01 -7.18
N GLY A 96 2.17 -9.34 -7.23
CA GLY A 96 3.20 -10.27 -6.83
C GLY A 96 4.42 -10.24 -7.74
N ASP A 97 4.24 -10.03 -9.04
CA ASP A 97 5.31 -9.96 -10.02
C ASP A 97 6.25 -8.77 -9.72
N PHE A 98 5.69 -7.62 -9.30
CA PHE A 98 6.48 -6.46 -8.85
C PHE A 98 7.40 -6.78 -7.66
N PHE A 99 6.95 -7.65 -6.75
CA PHE A 99 7.69 -8.07 -5.56
C PHE A 99 8.37 -9.46 -5.74
N ALA A 100 8.82 -9.78 -6.96
CA ALA A 100 9.55 -11.02 -7.28
C ALA A 100 8.84 -12.33 -6.93
N SER A 101 7.50 -12.30 -6.88
CA SER A 101 6.63 -13.41 -6.45
C SER A 101 5.69 -13.89 -7.57
N GLY A 102 6.17 -13.89 -8.82
CA GLY A 102 5.35 -14.10 -10.02
C GLY A 102 4.78 -15.51 -10.24
N TRP A 103 5.13 -16.49 -9.40
CA TRP A 103 4.57 -17.84 -9.46
C TRP A 103 3.42 -18.08 -8.48
N GLY A 104 2.97 -17.06 -7.76
CA GLY A 104 1.90 -17.22 -6.76
C GLY A 104 2.31 -18.15 -5.61
N ARG A 105 3.62 -18.29 -5.36
CA ARG A 105 4.20 -19.15 -4.32
C ARG A 105 5.26 -18.39 -3.58
N PHE A 106 5.18 -18.43 -2.26
CA PHE A 106 6.18 -17.76 -1.43
C PHE A 106 7.57 -18.35 -1.65
N ALA A 107 8.52 -17.45 -1.90
CA ALA A 107 9.93 -17.70 -1.81
C ALA A 107 10.56 -16.50 -1.10
N GLN A 108 11.47 -16.76 -0.16
CA GLN A 108 12.20 -15.68 0.48
C GLN A 108 13.23 -15.12 -0.50
N VAL A 109 13.03 -13.88 -0.92
CA VAL A 109 13.95 -13.14 -1.80
C VAL A 109 14.46 -11.94 -1.01
N ASP A 110 15.77 -11.76 -1.00
CA ASP A 110 16.45 -10.57 -0.48
C ASP A 110 17.39 -10.07 -1.57
N SER A 111 17.16 -8.84 -2.01
CA SER A 111 17.87 -8.23 -3.13
C SER A 111 17.90 -6.72 -2.97
N GLN A 112 18.97 -6.09 -3.46
CA GLN A 112 18.97 -4.65 -3.65
C GLN A 112 18.20 -4.28 -4.92
N MET A 113 17.56 -3.11 -4.89
CA MET A 113 17.04 -2.49 -6.11
C MET A 113 18.21 -2.13 -7.03
N ILE A 114 18.10 -2.46 -8.31
CA ILE A 114 19.03 -1.99 -9.35
C ILE A 114 18.38 -0.76 -9.99
N ALA A 115 19.12 0.35 -10.02
CA ALA A 115 18.70 1.64 -10.59
C ALA A 115 19.30 1.85 -11.99
#